data_AF-A0A0S2LPC6-F1
#
_entry.id   AF-A0A0S2LPC6-F1
#
_cell.length_a   1.000
_cell.length_b   1.000
_cell.length_c   1.000
_cell.angle_alpha   90.00
_cell.angle_beta   90.00
_cell.angle_gamma   90.00
#
_symmetry.space_group_name_H-M   'P 1'
#
loop_
_entity.id
_entity.type
_entity.pdbx_description
1 polymer ?
#
loop_
_entity_poly.entity_id
_entity_poly.type
_entity_poly.pdbx_seq_one_letter_code
_entity_poly.pdbx_strand_id
1 'polypeptide(L)'
;MEILARGVGRRKEAVAQVQIVKGTGEFLINNLPAHQYLHNNTCSLLSVKGPFSVLHTNVGTNETAEPSGSSDLVTPNAESNLSNTTTNDVSPKVTSAANFNFETLDTIVKVKGGGLVGQAEAIKLGLARAICELSTGSTEKSETITVQVSDEIRKQLKDKGYLTQDSRVKERRKYGLKKARKASQYHKR
;
A
#
# COMPACT_ATOMS: atom_id res chain seq x y z
N MET A 1 20.68 3.99 -15.37
CA MET A 1 19.81 3.65 -14.22
C MET A 1 19.48 2.18 -14.31
N GLU A 2 19.77 1.41 -13.26
CA GLU A 2 19.40 0.00 -13.16
C GLU A 2 17.94 -0.09 -12.68
N ILE A 3 17.05 -0.65 -13.50
CA ILE A 3 15.64 -0.81 -13.15
C ILE A 3 15.49 -2.17 -12.47
N LEU A 4 15.01 -2.17 -11.22
CA LEU A 4 14.82 -3.41 -10.45
C LEU A 4 13.48 -4.07 -10.72
N ALA A 5 12.43 -3.27 -10.85
CA ALA A 5 11.09 -3.75 -11.09
C ALA A 5 10.25 -2.71 -11.81
N ARG A 6 9.21 -3.18 -12.51
CA ARG A 6 8.27 -2.36 -13.26
C ARG A 6 6.84 -2.77 -12.94
N GLY A 7 5.95 -1.80 -12.94
CA GLY A 7 4.56 -2.03 -12.65
C GLY A 7 3.67 -1.15 -13.49
N VAL A 8 2.57 -1.70 -14.00
CA VAL A 8 1.55 -0.90 -14.67
C VAL A 8 0.26 -1.00 -13.89
N GLY A 9 -0.31 0.15 -13.55
CA GLY A 9 -1.63 0.26 -12.96
C GLY A 9 -2.56 1.10 -13.82
N ARG A 10 -3.85 0.76 -13.79
CA ARG A 10 -4.89 1.40 -14.59
C ARG A 10 -6.12 1.64 -13.74
N ARG A 11 -6.73 2.82 -13.88
CA ARG A 11 -7.98 3.16 -13.19
C ARG A 11 -8.79 4.15 -14.02
N LYS A 12 -10.00 3.74 -14.42
CA LYS A 12 -10.82 4.48 -15.39
C LYS A 12 -9.97 4.77 -16.64
N GLU A 13 -9.63 6.02 -16.87
CA GLU A 13 -8.80 6.49 -18.00
C GLU A 13 -7.34 6.76 -17.59
N ALA A 14 -7.01 6.70 -16.29
CA ALA A 14 -5.66 6.92 -15.79
C ALA A 14 -4.79 5.67 -15.98
N VAL A 15 -3.58 5.87 -16.48
CA VAL A 15 -2.56 4.83 -16.65
C VAL A 15 -1.28 5.30 -15.98
N ALA A 16 -0.77 4.49 -15.07
CA ALA A 16 0.49 4.72 -14.36
C ALA A 16 1.50 3.63 -14.72
N GLN A 17 2.69 4.06 -15.13
CA GLN A 17 3.86 3.21 -15.33
C GLN A 17 4.84 3.52 -14.20
N VAL A 18 5.08 2.54 -13.34
CA VAL A 18 5.94 2.62 -12.16
C VAL A 18 7.24 1.89 -12.47
N GLN A 19 8.35 2.50 -12.09
CA GLN A 19 9.68 1.91 -12.12
C GLN A 19 10.29 2.06 -10.73
N ILE A 20 10.84 0.96 -10.21
CA ILE A 20 11.61 0.95 -8.96
C ILE A 20 13.09 0.85 -9.33
N VAL A 21 13.89 1.75 -8.78
CA VAL A 21 15.33 1.91 -9.04
C VAL A 21 16.07 1.93 -7.70
N LYS A 22 17.31 1.43 -7.64
CA LYS A 22 18.17 1.59 -6.46
C LYS A 22 18.54 3.07 -6.30
N GLY A 23 18.33 3.67 -5.13
CA GLY A 23 18.52 5.10 -4.93
C GLY A 23 18.34 5.59 -3.50
N THR A 24 17.88 6.84 -3.35
CA THR A 24 17.81 7.62 -2.10
C THR A 24 16.45 7.56 -1.40
N GLY A 25 15.46 6.87 -1.96
CA GLY A 25 14.11 6.79 -1.43
C GLY A 25 13.16 7.86 -1.98
N GLU A 26 13.53 8.52 -3.08
CA GLU A 26 12.71 9.57 -3.69
C GLU A 26 11.48 9.00 -4.40
N PHE A 27 10.33 9.64 -4.20
CA PHE A 27 9.08 9.31 -4.91
C PHE A 27 8.73 10.44 -5.88
N LEU A 28 8.95 10.18 -7.17
CA LEU A 28 8.73 11.15 -8.24
C LEU A 28 7.56 10.71 -9.15
N ILE A 29 6.62 11.62 -9.38
CA ILE A 29 5.51 11.47 -10.32
C ILE A 29 5.67 12.53 -11.41
N ASN A 30 5.87 12.10 -12.67
CA ASN A 30 6.11 13.00 -13.80
C ASN A 30 7.20 14.06 -13.52
N ASN A 31 8.30 13.62 -12.89
CA ASN A 31 9.45 14.44 -12.47
C ASN A 31 9.17 15.45 -11.33
N LEU A 32 7.98 15.41 -10.73
CA LEU A 32 7.65 16.20 -9.54
C LEU A 32 7.59 15.31 -8.31
N PRO A 33 7.91 15.81 -7.11
CA PRO A 33 7.77 15.01 -5.90
C PRO A 33 6.30 14.69 -5.63
N ALA A 34 6.04 13.51 -5.06
CA ALA A 34 4.68 12.98 -4.90
C ALA A 34 3.73 13.93 -4.16
N HIS A 35 4.22 14.58 -3.10
CA HIS A 35 3.44 15.52 -2.29
C HIS A 35 2.96 16.71 -3.14
N GLN A 36 3.84 17.29 -3.94
CA GLN A 36 3.54 18.42 -4.81
C GLN A 36 2.60 18.01 -5.95
N TYR A 37 2.88 16.88 -6.61
CA TYR A 37 2.06 16.41 -7.74
C TYR A 37 0.61 16.10 -7.32
N LEU A 38 0.43 15.51 -6.13
CA LEU A 38 -0.89 15.17 -5.60
C LEU A 38 -1.53 16.32 -4.80
N HIS A 39 -0.99 17.54 -4.90
CA HIS A 39 -1.46 18.74 -4.22
C HIS A 39 -1.65 18.55 -2.69
N ASN A 40 -0.72 17.83 -2.05
CA ASN A 40 -0.74 17.50 -0.62
C ASN A 40 -2.05 16.84 -0.15
N ASN A 41 -2.78 16.17 -1.07
CA ASN A 41 -4.02 15.49 -0.71
C ASN A 41 -3.72 14.22 0.09
N THR A 42 -4.06 14.23 1.39
CA THR A 42 -3.78 13.14 2.33
C THR A 42 -4.29 11.79 1.84
N CYS A 43 -5.54 11.70 1.36
CA CYS A 43 -6.12 10.44 0.89
C CYS A 43 -5.37 9.84 -0.31
N SER A 44 -4.94 10.70 -1.24
CA SER A 44 -4.18 10.27 -2.43
C SER A 44 -2.78 9.80 -2.06
N LEU A 45 -2.11 10.51 -1.14
CA LEU A 45 -0.79 10.14 -0.63
C LEU A 45 -0.81 8.82 0.15
N LEU A 46 -1.80 8.64 1.04
CA LEU A 46 -2.00 7.38 1.77
C LEU A 46 -2.26 6.21 0.84
N SER A 47 -3.08 6.41 -0.21
CA SER A 47 -3.35 5.39 -1.23
C SER A 47 -2.06 4.94 -1.93
N VAL A 48 -1.17 5.87 -2.28
CA VAL A 48 0.12 5.58 -2.92
C VAL A 48 1.09 4.89 -1.96
N LYS A 49 1.13 5.29 -0.68
CA LYS A 49 2.03 4.69 0.33
C LYS A 49 1.55 3.31 0.83
N GLY A 50 0.25 3.01 0.71
CA GLY A 50 -0.38 1.79 1.22
C GLY A 50 0.36 0.47 0.91
N PRO A 51 0.73 0.18 -0.35
CA PRO A 51 1.44 -1.05 -0.71
C PRO A 51 2.77 -1.21 0.02
N PHE A 52 3.50 -0.12 0.26
CA PHE A 52 4.77 -0.15 0.99
C PHE A 52 4.59 -0.45 2.48
N SER A 53 3.48 -0.01 3.08
CA SER A 53 3.15 -0.35 4.47
C SER A 53 2.98 -1.86 4.69
N VAL A 54 2.81 -2.67 3.64
CA VAL A 54 2.68 -4.13 3.75
C VAL A 54 4.02 -4.80 3.99
N LEU A 55 5.12 -4.27 3.46
CA LEU A 55 6.45 -4.88 3.66
C LEU A 55 7.01 -4.59 5.06
N HIS A 56 6.58 -3.50 5.68
CA HIS A 56 6.89 -3.18 7.07
C HIS A 56 6.00 -3.97 8.03
N THR A 57 6.19 -5.27 8.13
CA THR A 57 5.57 -6.07 9.21
C THR A 57 6.64 -6.57 10.16
N ASN A 58 6.95 -5.76 11.17
CA ASN A 58 7.26 -6.26 12.51
C ASN A 58 5.90 -6.40 13.22
N VAL A 59 5.29 -7.59 13.17
CA VAL A 59 4.10 -7.88 13.95
C VAL A 59 4.54 -8.19 15.37
N GLY A 60 4.32 -7.22 16.27
CA GLY A 60 4.64 -7.33 17.69
C GLY A 60 4.04 -6.17 18.48
N THR A 61 2.77 -5.83 18.25
CA THR A 61 1.99 -5.07 19.24
C THR A 61 1.32 -6.08 20.16
N ASN A 62 2.07 -6.56 21.16
CA ASN A 62 1.42 -6.94 22.40
C ASN A 62 1.06 -5.64 23.15
N GLU A 63 -0.05 -5.69 23.87
CA GLU A 63 -0.64 -4.65 24.72
C GLU A 63 -1.73 -3.78 24.07
N THR A 64 -2.93 -4.34 24.17
CA THR A 64 -4.21 -3.69 24.44
C THR A 64 -4.05 -2.43 25.31
N ALA A 65 -4.44 -1.27 24.79
CA ALA A 65 -4.85 -0.14 25.60
C ALA A 65 -6.08 0.50 24.96
N GLU A 66 -7.26 -0.03 25.31
CA GLU A 66 -8.52 0.71 25.26
C GLU A 66 -8.42 1.93 26.20
N PRO A 67 -9.03 3.06 25.84
CA PRO A 67 -9.63 3.90 26.88
C PRO A 67 -11.12 4.04 26.61
N SER A 68 -11.89 3.10 27.15
CA SER A 68 -13.29 3.31 27.48
C SER A 68 -13.40 3.84 28.92
N GLY A 69 -13.98 5.03 29.12
CA GLY A 69 -14.61 5.38 30.39
C GLY A 69 -14.14 6.67 31.07
N SER A 70 -15.01 7.66 31.07
CA SER A 70 -15.14 8.71 32.07
C SER A 70 -15.42 8.12 33.48
N SER A 71 -14.66 8.53 34.51
CA SER A 71 -15.17 8.95 35.84
C SER A 71 -14.04 9.10 36.87
N ASP A 72 -14.27 10.01 37.81
CA ASP A 72 -13.41 10.54 38.87
C ASP A 72 -12.84 9.55 39.93
N LEU A 73 -11.85 10.08 40.69
CA LEU A 73 -11.44 9.81 42.09
C LEU A 73 -10.24 8.86 42.40
N VAL A 74 -9.18 9.47 42.98
CA VAL A 74 -8.40 9.11 44.21
C VAL A 74 -7.91 7.63 44.33
N THR A 75 -6.62 7.30 44.45
CA THR A 75 -5.76 7.32 45.67
C THR A 75 -4.35 6.78 45.31
N PRO A 76 -3.24 7.20 45.95
CA PRO A 76 -1.94 6.51 45.81
C PRO A 76 -1.71 5.52 46.96
N ASN A 77 -1.18 4.31 46.70
CA ASN A 77 -0.51 3.48 47.74
C ASN A 77 0.29 2.28 47.17
N ALA A 78 1.58 2.28 47.54
CA ALA A 78 2.43 1.19 48.04
C ALA A 78 2.65 -0.14 47.27
N GLU A 79 3.91 -0.31 46.83
CA GLU A 79 4.85 -1.45 46.98
C GLU A 79 4.33 -2.90 47.14
N SER A 80 4.88 -3.84 46.34
CA SER A 80 5.63 -5.03 46.83
C SER A 80 6.16 -5.92 45.69
N ASN A 81 7.38 -6.44 45.91
CA ASN A 81 8.18 -7.34 45.08
C ASN A 81 7.60 -8.76 44.94
N LEU A 82 7.87 -9.45 43.82
CA LEU A 82 8.37 -10.83 43.87
C LEU A 82 9.11 -11.28 42.60
N SER A 83 10.08 -12.14 42.86
CA SER A 83 11.19 -12.65 42.07
C SER A 83 10.88 -13.67 40.97
N ASN A 84 11.71 -13.60 39.91
CA ASN A 84 12.14 -14.60 38.92
C ASN A 84 11.88 -16.09 39.24
N THR A 85 11.39 -16.86 38.24
CA THR A 85 11.91 -18.21 37.89
C THR A 85 11.54 -18.62 36.45
N THR A 86 12.57 -18.82 35.62
CA THR A 86 12.78 -19.88 34.61
C THR A 86 11.60 -20.41 33.78
N THR A 87 11.62 -20.10 32.48
CA THR A 87 11.76 -21.14 31.43
C THR A 87 12.58 -20.56 30.28
N ASN A 88 13.76 -21.16 30.06
CA ASN A 88 14.42 -21.14 28.77
C ASN A 88 13.49 -21.89 27.82
N ASP A 89 12.60 -21.17 27.13
CA ASP A 89 11.98 -21.69 25.92
C ASP A 89 12.67 -21.06 24.71
N VAL A 90 13.02 -21.95 23.80
CA VAL A 90 13.83 -21.70 22.62
C VAL A 90 13.05 -20.76 21.72
N SER A 91 13.29 -19.45 21.86
CA SER A 91 12.93 -18.49 20.81
C SER A 91 13.56 -19.01 19.52
N PRO A 92 12.76 -19.39 18.51
CA PRO A 92 13.33 -19.86 17.27
C PRO A 92 14.15 -18.70 16.73
N LYS A 93 15.40 -19.00 16.37
CA LYS A 93 16.28 -18.13 15.61
C LYS A 93 15.57 -17.85 14.27
N VAL A 94 14.69 -16.83 14.25
CA VAL A 94 14.03 -16.38 13.03
C VAL A 94 15.12 -15.71 12.20
N THR A 95 15.66 -16.49 11.27
CA THR A 95 16.52 -16.04 10.18
C THR A 95 15.98 -14.74 9.63
N SER A 96 16.78 -13.68 9.67
CA SER A 96 16.39 -12.32 9.31
C SER A 96 15.80 -12.30 7.89
N ALA A 97 14.48 -12.21 7.79
CA ALA A 97 13.81 -11.96 6.53
C ALA A 97 14.40 -10.65 5.97
N ALA A 98 14.81 -10.67 4.70
CA ALA A 98 15.43 -9.54 4.03
C ALA A 98 14.56 -8.29 4.19
N ASN A 99 14.97 -7.38 5.07
CA ASN A 99 14.30 -6.10 5.26
C ASN A 99 14.50 -5.26 3.99
N PHE A 100 13.51 -5.26 3.09
CA PHE A 100 13.49 -4.36 1.93
C PHE A 100 13.28 -2.93 2.43
N ASN A 101 14.38 -2.17 2.57
CA ASN A 101 14.33 -0.78 3.01
C ASN A 101 13.95 0.13 1.84
N PHE A 102 12.73 0.67 1.85
CA PHE A 102 12.27 1.66 0.84
C PHE A 102 13.12 2.93 0.79
N GLU A 103 13.84 3.23 1.86
CA GLU A 103 14.77 4.36 1.95
C GLU A 103 15.93 4.24 0.95
N THR A 104 16.16 3.03 0.42
CA THR A 104 17.19 2.77 -0.59
C THR A 104 16.63 2.63 -2.00
N LEU A 105 15.33 2.86 -2.19
CA LEU A 105 14.61 2.60 -3.45
C LEU A 105 13.88 3.84 -3.94
N ASP A 106 14.30 4.34 -5.09
CA ASP A 106 13.59 5.41 -5.77
C ASP A 106 12.41 4.85 -6.56
N THR A 107 11.29 5.55 -6.50
CA THR A 107 10.08 5.22 -7.27
C THR A 107 9.84 6.32 -8.29
N ILE A 108 10.06 5.99 -9.56
CA ILE A 108 9.83 6.89 -10.69
C ILE A 108 8.53 6.47 -11.37
N VAL A 109 7.57 7.38 -11.42
CA VAL A 109 6.25 7.11 -11.97
C VAL A 109 5.92 8.06 -13.11
N LYS A 110 5.55 7.49 -14.26
CA LYS A 110 4.97 8.24 -15.38
C LYS A 110 3.47 7.99 -15.44
N VAL A 111 2.68 9.06 -15.36
CA VAL A 111 1.21 8.96 -15.32
C VAL A 111 0.57 9.85 -16.38
N LYS A 112 -0.48 9.34 -17.02
CA LYS A 112 -1.30 10.07 -17.97
C LYS A 112 -2.78 9.70 -17.84
N GLY A 113 -3.66 10.64 -18.22
CA GLY A 113 -5.11 10.46 -18.26
C GLY A 113 -5.81 10.57 -16.89
N GLY A 114 -7.14 10.60 -16.91
CA GLY A 114 -7.98 10.71 -15.71
C GLY A 114 -7.76 12.00 -14.91
N GLY A 115 -7.98 11.91 -13.59
CA GLY A 115 -7.70 12.99 -12.63
C GLY A 115 -6.94 12.46 -11.42
N LEU A 116 -6.52 13.35 -10.51
CA LEU A 116 -5.56 13.04 -9.43
C LEU A 116 -5.89 11.80 -8.61
N VAL A 117 -7.15 11.63 -8.19
CA VAL A 117 -7.60 10.46 -7.40
C VAL A 117 -7.48 9.17 -8.21
N GLY A 118 -7.92 9.19 -9.47
CA GLY A 118 -7.82 8.02 -10.36
C GLY A 118 -6.36 7.71 -10.70
N GLN A 119 -5.52 8.74 -10.83
CA GLN A 119 -4.08 8.60 -11.00
C GLN A 119 -3.46 7.95 -9.76
N ALA A 120 -3.73 8.44 -8.54
CA ALA A 120 -3.22 7.85 -7.31
C ALA A 120 -3.60 6.38 -7.14
N GLU A 121 -4.85 6.01 -7.45
CA GLU A 121 -5.29 4.60 -7.44
C GLU A 121 -4.59 3.75 -8.51
N ALA A 122 -4.32 4.31 -9.70
CA ALA A 122 -3.52 3.63 -10.71
C ALA A 122 -2.07 3.44 -10.26
N ILE A 123 -1.46 4.44 -9.62
CA ILE A 123 -0.10 4.34 -9.05
C ILE A 123 -0.06 3.25 -7.98
N LYS A 124 -1.02 3.23 -7.06
CA LYS A 124 -1.15 2.18 -6.02
C LYS A 124 -1.11 0.77 -6.61
N LEU A 125 -1.91 0.51 -7.64
CA LEU A 125 -1.94 -0.81 -8.29
C LEU A 125 -0.63 -1.12 -9.03
N GLY A 126 -0.04 -0.13 -9.71
CA GLY A 126 1.26 -0.28 -10.37
C GLY A 126 2.37 -0.60 -9.38
N LEU A 127 2.38 0.08 -8.23
CA LEU A 127 3.38 -0.11 -7.18
C LEU A 127 3.28 -1.49 -6.53
N ALA A 128 2.06 -1.94 -6.20
CA ALA A 128 1.83 -3.29 -5.68
C ALA A 128 2.33 -4.38 -6.64
N ARG A 129 2.16 -4.17 -7.96
CA ARG A 129 2.68 -5.10 -8.98
C ARG A 129 4.21 -5.05 -9.08
N ALA A 130 4.81 -3.87 -9.03
CA ALA A 130 6.25 -3.71 -9.05
C ALA A 130 6.91 -4.36 -7.82
N ILE A 131 6.29 -4.26 -6.63
CA ILE A 131 6.77 -4.94 -5.42
C ILE A 131 6.77 -6.47 -5.58
N CYS A 132 5.72 -7.03 -6.20
CA CYS A 132 5.70 -8.46 -6.51
C CYS A 132 6.79 -8.88 -7.52
N GLU A 133 7.14 -8.02 -8.48
CA GLU A 133 8.23 -8.34 -9.43
C GLU A 133 9.61 -8.20 -8.75
N LEU A 134 9.77 -7.20 -7.88
CA LEU A 134 10.99 -6.97 -7.11
C LEU A 134 11.38 -8.18 -6.25
N SER A 135 10.40 -8.84 -5.61
CA SER A 135 10.65 -10.04 -4.81
C SER A 135 11.02 -11.28 -5.64
N THR A 136 10.73 -11.28 -6.95
CA THR A 136 11.05 -12.39 -7.86
C THR A 136 12.34 -12.20 -8.66
N GLY A 137 12.80 -10.95 -8.83
CA GLY A 137 13.85 -10.57 -9.77
C GLY A 137 15.30 -10.79 -9.31
N SER A 138 15.55 -11.15 -8.04
CA SER A 138 16.88 -11.50 -7.54
C SER A 138 17.29 -12.88 -8.07
N THR A 139 17.63 -12.93 -9.35
CA THR A 139 18.05 -14.13 -10.06
C THR A 139 19.46 -14.48 -9.62
N GLU A 140 19.61 -15.39 -8.64
CA GLU A 140 20.55 -16.52 -8.71
C GLU A 140 19.94 -17.73 -7.98
N LYS A 141 20.15 -18.91 -8.58
CA LYS A 141 19.37 -20.14 -8.40
C LYS A 141 19.55 -20.74 -7.00
N SER A 142 18.56 -20.58 -6.14
CA SER A 142 18.34 -21.42 -4.95
C SER A 142 16.83 -21.42 -4.65
N GLU A 143 16.15 -22.45 -5.15
CA GLU A 143 14.82 -22.35 -5.75
C GLU A 143 13.63 -22.62 -4.81
N THR A 144 13.85 -22.91 -3.53
CA THR A 144 12.73 -23.30 -2.64
C THR A 144 12.36 -22.22 -1.62
N ILE A 145 13.35 -21.57 -1.01
CA ILE A 145 13.11 -20.61 0.09
C ILE A 145 12.70 -19.23 -0.46
N THR A 146 13.27 -18.81 -1.58
CA THR A 146 13.01 -17.50 -2.21
C THR A 146 11.59 -17.40 -2.79
N VAL A 147 11.10 -18.51 -3.37
CA VAL A 147 9.74 -18.60 -3.92
C VAL A 147 8.69 -18.42 -2.83
N GLN A 148 8.87 -19.08 -1.68
CA GLN A 148 7.95 -18.98 -0.53
C GLN A 148 7.80 -17.53 -0.05
N VAL A 149 8.91 -16.79 0.10
CA VAL A 149 8.89 -15.38 0.52
C VAL A 149 8.14 -14.51 -0.50
N SER A 150 8.35 -14.73 -1.80
CA SER A 150 7.66 -13.97 -2.85
C SER A 150 6.14 -14.20 -2.85
N ASP A 151 5.72 -15.45 -2.58
CA ASP A 151 4.32 -15.84 -2.52
C ASP A 151 3.62 -15.31 -1.26
N GLU A 152 4.33 -15.23 -0.12
CA GLU A 152 3.84 -14.63 1.11
C GLU A 152 3.51 -13.14 0.94
N ILE A 153 4.43 -12.36 0.38
CA ILE A 153 4.22 -10.93 0.11
C ILE A 153 3.04 -10.73 -0.84
N ARG A 154 2.98 -11.54 -1.90
CA ARG A 154 1.87 -11.51 -2.85
C ARG A 154 0.55 -11.85 -2.18
N LYS A 155 0.52 -12.83 -1.28
CA LYS A 155 -0.67 -13.20 -0.50
C LYS A 155 -1.10 -12.04 0.41
N GLN A 156 -0.19 -11.45 1.17
CA GLN A 156 -0.47 -10.28 2.02
C GLN A 156 -1.03 -9.09 1.21
N LEU A 157 -0.48 -8.82 0.02
CA LEU A 157 -0.97 -7.75 -0.87
C LEU A 157 -2.36 -8.07 -1.46
N LYS A 158 -2.67 -9.34 -1.72
CA LYS A 158 -4.00 -9.79 -2.14
C LYS A 158 -5.02 -9.65 -1.01
N ASP A 159 -4.67 -10.11 0.19
CA ASP A 159 -5.54 -10.07 1.37
C ASP A 159 -5.91 -8.63 1.73
N LYS A 160 -4.96 -7.69 1.61
CA LYS A 160 -5.21 -6.24 1.78
C LYS A 160 -5.85 -5.56 0.56
N GLY A 161 -6.07 -6.27 -0.54
CA GLY A 161 -6.78 -5.78 -1.73
C GLY A 161 -5.98 -4.85 -2.66
N TYR A 162 -4.64 -4.79 -2.56
CA TYR A 162 -3.82 -3.89 -3.38
C TYR A 162 -3.60 -4.37 -4.83
N LEU A 163 -3.80 -5.65 -5.10
CA LEU A 163 -3.60 -6.25 -6.43
C LEU A 163 -4.88 -6.30 -7.28
N THR A 164 -6.04 -5.97 -6.69
CA THR A 164 -7.33 -5.96 -7.37
C THR A 164 -7.55 -4.64 -8.11
N GLN A 165 -7.92 -4.71 -9.39
CA GLN A 165 -8.26 -3.54 -10.18
C GLN A 165 -9.76 -3.22 -10.03
N ASP A 166 -10.11 -1.94 -9.82
CA ASP A 166 -11.50 -1.50 -9.87
C ASP A 166 -12.02 -1.53 -11.33
N SER A 167 -13.00 -2.40 -11.58
CA SER A 167 -13.61 -2.65 -12.88
C SER A 167 -14.61 -1.56 -13.31
N ARG A 168 -14.97 -0.61 -12.45
CA ARG A 168 -15.97 0.43 -12.75
C ARG A 168 -15.53 1.35 -13.88
N VAL A 169 -16.39 1.49 -14.88
CA VAL A 169 -16.24 2.40 -16.04
C VAL A 169 -17.44 3.34 -16.13
N LYS A 170 -17.27 4.51 -16.75
CA LYS A 170 -18.36 5.48 -16.96
C LYS A 170 -19.42 4.90 -17.89
N GLU A 171 -20.65 4.81 -17.41
CA GLU A 171 -21.80 4.40 -18.22
C GLU A 171 -22.10 5.44 -19.33
N ARG A 172 -22.40 4.97 -20.55
CA ARG A 172 -22.74 5.83 -21.69
C ARG A 172 -24.07 6.56 -21.45
N ARG A 173 -24.18 7.80 -21.94
CA ARG A 173 -25.45 8.54 -21.98
C ARG A 173 -26.37 7.99 -23.08
N LYS A 174 -27.60 7.59 -22.72
CA LYS A 174 -28.65 7.25 -23.69
C LYS A 174 -29.33 8.51 -24.23
N TYR A 175 -29.89 8.44 -25.43
CA TYR A 175 -30.63 9.56 -26.03
C TYR A 175 -31.87 9.91 -25.19
N GLY A 176 -32.33 11.17 -25.27
CA GLY A 176 -33.44 11.66 -24.44
C GLY A 176 -33.13 11.87 -22.95
N LEU A 177 -31.96 11.41 -22.44
CA LEU A 177 -31.56 11.60 -21.05
C LEU A 177 -30.51 12.72 -20.89
N LYS A 178 -30.58 13.43 -19.75
CA LYS A 178 -29.62 14.49 -19.35
C LYS A 178 -28.27 13.91 -18.89
N LYS A 179 -28.26 12.70 -18.31
CA LYS A 179 -27.05 11.93 -17.93
C LYS A 179 -27.27 10.45 -18.23
N ALA A 180 -26.35 9.55 -17.84
CA ALA A 180 -26.45 8.11 -18.08
C ALA A 180 -27.85 7.53 -17.77
N ARG A 181 -28.44 7.90 -16.61
CA ARG A 181 -29.78 7.45 -16.19
C ARG A 181 -30.78 8.59 -15.88
N LYS A 182 -30.32 9.85 -15.83
CA LYS A 182 -31.16 10.99 -15.41
C LYS A 182 -32.04 11.47 -16.55
N ALA A 183 -33.35 11.24 -16.46
CA ALA A 183 -34.35 11.81 -17.36
C ALA A 183 -34.61 13.30 -17.08
N SER A 184 -35.18 14.01 -18.05
CA SER A 184 -35.84 15.29 -17.79
C SER A 184 -37.10 15.08 -16.94
N GLN A 185 -37.52 16.12 -16.21
CA GLN A 185 -38.82 16.10 -15.54
C GLN A 185 -39.93 15.98 -16.59
N TYR A 186 -40.87 15.06 -16.36
CA TYR A 186 -42.03 14.86 -17.22
C TYR A 186 -43.22 15.67 -16.69
N HIS A 187 -43.90 16.40 -17.58
CA HIS A 187 -45.15 17.09 -17.27
C HIS A 187 -46.30 16.38 -17.97
N LYS A 188 -47.32 15.98 -17.21
CA LYS A 188 -48.59 15.46 -17.73
C LYS A 188 -49.50 16.62 -18.13
N ARG A 189 -50.45 16.33 -19.01
CA ARG A 189 -51.53 17.25 -19.39
C ARG A 189 -52.55 17.38 -18.27
#